data_AF-A0A7C0Z170-F1
#
_entry.id   AF-A0A7C0Z170-F1
#
_cell.length_a   1.000
_cell.length_b   1.000
_cell.length_c   1.000
_cell.angle_alpha   90.00
_cell.angle_beta   90.00
_cell.angle_gamma   90.00
#
_symmetry.space_group_name_H-M   'P 1'
#
loop_
_entity.id
_entity.type
_entity.pdbx_description
1 polymer ?
#
loop_
_entity_poly.entity_id
_entity_poly.type
_entity_poly.pdbx_seq_one_letter_code
_entity_poly.pdbx_strand_id
1 'polypeptide(L)'
;MFKSKLLIRLITGLTVSLIISLVLDLLAYRLVPDFKLGSLFKPLFLIGMLITILYSVYSRGKEEDKEREEFEKLIPHLLNIARKLHGVVSEVELVASTGISLDKARSLLELSRKKGLSKRYKVDGREVYLFPEYCAGSEGQLLKYLVEKGGCSKVEDVLLSLDMSLSDYKDVVKKLKDEGVVYEKHTTMEEWLVCLKLPTLGKVAKPKVDAETAAAHVRLVGKLVRVKVDGEEGIHRIPFALGRSGGRLVIREVPFTDVARIVSEASENPESFRVVRSFNTHVNRNVSRVHLVVMESGRGMVLLDTSLHGSRVEGAGGKRHLPGGRSGFEEEVGEKCAIELPDGTKVLLELVTQS
;
A
#
# COMPACT_ATOMS: atom_id res chain seq x y z
N MET A 1 19.10 2.60 -16.39
CA MET A 1 19.89 1.76 -17.31
C MET A 1 21.42 1.90 -17.21
N PHE A 2 21.99 3.05 -16.82
CA PHE A 2 23.46 3.23 -16.80
C PHE A 2 24.21 2.50 -15.66
N LYS A 3 23.58 2.30 -14.49
CA LYS A 3 24.22 1.65 -13.33
C LYS A 3 24.50 0.15 -13.53
N SER A 4 23.69 -0.58 -14.30
CA SER A 4 23.88 -2.02 -14.53
C SER A 4 25.03 -2.32 -15.49
N LYS A 5 25.23 -1.51 -16.54
CA LYS A 5 26.35 -1.69 -17.49
C LYS A 5 27.72 -1.46 -16.84
N LEU A 6 27.82 -0.49 -15.92
CA LEU A 6 29.05 -0.23 -15.18
C LEU A 6 29.36 -1.39 -14.22
N LEU A 7 28.34 -1.87 -13.48
CA LEU A 7 28.47 -2.99 -12.56
C LEU A 7 28.90 -4.28 -13.28
N ILE A 8 28.29 -4.59 -14.43
CA ILE A 8 28.64 -5.75 -15.24
C ILE A 8 30.10 -5.64 -15.71
N ARG A 9 30.53 -4.49 -16.25
CA ARG A 9 31.94 -4.29 -16.67
C ARG A 9 32.94 -4.45 -15.52
N LEU A 10 32.58 -3.99 -14.33
CA LEU A 10 33.42 -4.08 -13.14
C LEU A 10 33.55 -5.53 -12.66
N ILE A 11 32.44 -6.27 -12.67
CA ILE A 11 32.41 -7.70 -12.37
C ILE A 11 33.25 -8.47 -13.38
N THR A 12 33.06 -8.26 -14.69
CA THR A 12 33.82 -8.96 -15.74
C THR A 12 35.32 -8.66 -15.66
N GLY A 13 35.70 -7.41 -15.38
CA GLY A 13 37.10 -7.03 -15.19
C GLY A 13 37.75 -7.72 -13.99
N LEU A 14 37.02 -7.81 -12.88
CA LEU A 14 37.46 -8.52 -11.68
C LEU A 14 37.59 -10.03 -11.92
N THR A 15 36.63 -10.69 -12.58
CA THR A 15 36.73 -12.14 -12.88
C THR A 15 37.91 -12.45 -13.78
N VAL A 16 38.16 -11.64 -14.81
CA VAL A 16 39.30 -11.84 -15.73
C VAL A 16 40.63 -11.67 -15.00
N SER A 17 40.77 -10.63 -14.16
CA SER A 17 41.97 -10.42 -13.35
C SER A 17 42.25 -11.61 -12.40
N LEU A 18 41.19 -12.22 -11.88
CA LEU A 18 41.26 -13.34 -10.95
C LEU A 18 41.66 -14.65 -11.64
N ILE A 19 41.11 -14.91 -12.84
CA ILE A 19 41.50 -16.06 -13.67
C ILE A 19 42.98 -15.94 -14.06
N ILE A 20 43.44 -14.76 -14.47
CA ILE A 20 44.85 -14.51 -14.83
C ILE A 20 45.76 -14.77 -13.63
N SER A 21 45.39 -14.28 -12.44
CA SER A 21 46.16 -14.50 -11.21
C SER A 21 46.25 -15.98 -10.84
N LEU A 22 45.14 -16.71 -10.96
CA LEU A 22 45.09 -18.14 -10.65
C LEU A 22 45.96 -18.97 -11.63
N VAL A 23 45.95 -18.60 -12.92
CA VAL A 23 46.77 -19.26 -13.95
C VAL A 23 48.26 -18.98 -13.71
N LEU A 24 48.62 -17.75 -13.35
CA LEU A 24 50.00 -17.38 -13.00
C LEU A 24 50.49 -18.12 -11.74
N ASP A 25 49.65 -18.24 -10.71
CA ASP A 25 49.97 -19.01 -9.50
C ASP A 25 50.13 -20.52 -9.78
N LEU A 26 49.28 -21.10 -10.65
CA LEU A 26 49.39 -22.49 -11.09
C LEU A 26 50.63 -22.77 -11.95
N LEU A 27 51.03 -21.81 -12.78
CA LEU A 27 52.28 -21.87 -13.54
C LEU A 27 53.50 -21.77 -12.61
N ALA A 28 53.46 -20.89 -11.60
CA ALA A 28 54.50 -20.75 -10.60
C ALA A 28 54.64 -21.99 -9.70
N TYR A 29 53.53 -22.67 -9.38
CA TYR A 29 53.51 -23.93 -8.62
C TYR A 29 54.33 -25.04 -9.27
N ARG A 30 54.39 -25.09 -10.62
CA ARG A 30 55.22 -26.07 -11.33
C ARG A 30 56.70 -25.70 -11.40
N LEU A 31 57.07 -24.46 -11.12
CA LEU A 31 58.42 -23.92 -11.30
C LEU A 31 59.19 -23.73 -10.00
N VAL A 32 58.52 -23.70 -8.83
CA VAL A 32 59.16 -23.39 -7.53
C VAL A 32 58.89 -24.50 -6.51
N PRO A 33 59.92 -25.24 -6.04
CA PRO A 33 59.75 -26.41 -5.17
C PRO A 33 59.26 -26.11 -3.73
N ASP A 34 59.25 -24.84 -3.29
CA ASP A 34 58.85 -24.43 -1.93
C ASP A 34 57.47 -23.73 -1.85
N PHE A 35 56.59 -23.94 -2.84
CA PHE A 35 55.30 -23.26 -2.89
C PHE A 35 54.35 -23.73 -1.77
N LYS A 36 54.12 -22.87 -0.76
CA LYS A 36 53.25 -23.19 0.38
C LYS A 36 51.78 -23.08 0.01
N LEU A 37 51.01 -24.14 0.28
CA LEU A 37 49.56 -24.26 0.03
C LEU A 37 48.72 -23.08 0.56
N GLY A 38 49.19 -22.40 1.62
CA GLY A 38 48.52 -21.22 2.19
C GLY A 38 48.49 -19.98 1.27
N SER A 39 49.30 -19.95 0.22
CA SER A 39 49.25 -18.90 -0.81
C SER A 39 47.99 -18.96 -1.69
N LEU A 40 47.37 -20.14 -1.84
CA LEU A 40 46.13 -20.34 -2.60
C LEU A 40 44.87 -19.88 -1.84
N PHE A 41 44.96 -19.66 -0.53
CA PHE A 41 43.80 -19.28 0.29
C PHE A 41 43.26 -17.88 -0.04
N LYS A 42 44.16 -16.91 -0.29
CA LYS A 42 43.77 -15.55 -0.66
C LYS A 42 42.99 -15.48 -1.98
N PRO A 43 43.46 -16.10 -3.10
CA PRO A 43 42.70 -16.10 -4.34
C PRO A 43 41.39 -16.91 -4.22
N LEU A 44 41.38 -18.04 -3.50
CA LEU A 44 40.14 -18.80 -3.26
C LEU A 44 39.10 -18.02 -2.43
N PHE A 45 39.54 -17.26 -1.42
CA PHE A 45 38.66 -16.41 -0.61
C PHE A 45 38.08 -15.25 -1.44
N LEU A 46 38.88 -14.64 -2.30
CA LEU A 46 38.42 -13.59 -3.23
C LEU A 46 37.41 -14.12 -4.25
N ILE A 47 37.58 -15.35 -4.76
CA ILE A 47 36.59 -16.04 -5.60
C ILE A 47 35.28 -16.23 -4.85
N GLY A 48 35.35 -16.75 -3.62
CA GLY A 48 34.18 -16.98 -2.78
C GLY A 48 33.35 -15.71 -2.60
N MET A 49 33.99 -14.59 -2.23
CA MET A 49 33.32 -13.30 -2.09
C MET A 49 32.68 -12.82 -3.40
N LEU A 50 33.37 -12.97 -4.53
CA LEU A 50 32.85 -12.53 -5.83
C LEU A 50 31.61 -13.32 -6.24
N ILE A 51 31.61 -14.64 -5.99
CA ILE A 51 30.46 -15.52 -6.22
C ILE A 51 29.29 -15.11 -5.32
N THR A 52 29.53 -14.77 -4.04
CA THR A 52 28.47 -14.31 -3.13
C THR A 52 27.84 -12.99 -3.59
N ILE A 53 28.65 -12.03 -4.04
CA ILE A 53 28.16 -10.75 -4.57
C ILE A 53 27.35 -10.97 -5.86
N LEU A 54 27.87 -11.80 -6.78
CA LEU A 54 27.17 -12.19 -8.00
C LEU A 54 25.83 -12.88 -7.71
N TYR A 55 25.81 -13.80 -6.76
CA TYR A 55 24.59 -14.48 -6.34
C TYR A 55 23.58 -13.52 -5.71
N SER A 56 24.02 -12.58 -4.88
CA SER A 56 23.16 -11.55 -4.29
C SER A 56 22.54 -10.64 -5.35
N VAL A 57 23.33 -10.17 -6.31
CA VAL A 57 22.85 -9.35 -7.43
C VAL A 57 21.88 -10.14 -8.32
N TYR A 58 22.21 -11.40 -8.62
CA TYR A 58 21.36 -12.27 -9.42
C TYR A 58 20.03 -12.61 -8.72
N SER A 59 20.05 -12.94 -7.43
CA SER A 59 18.85 -13.22 -6.64
C SER A 59 17.93 -12.01 -6.58
N ARG A 60 18.51 -10.82 -6.39
CA ARG A 60 17.78 -9.56 -6.34
C ARG A 60 17.14 -9.20 -7.69
N GLY A 61 17.85 -9.44 -8.80
CA GLY A 61 17.29 -9.31 -10.15
C GLY A 61 16.13 -10.28 -10.40
N LYS A 62 16.23 -11.53 -9.92
CA LYS A 62 15.17 -12.53 -10.04
C LYS A 62 13.91 -12.18 -9.23
N GLU A 63 14.07 -11.53 -8.08
CA GLU A 63 12.93 -10.99 -7.31
C GLU A 63 12.28 -9.80 -8.01
N GLU A 64 13.07 -8.85 -8.54
CA GLU A 64 12.54 -7.72 -9.32
C GLU A 64 11.80 -8.18 -10.58
N ASP A 65 12.30 -9.20 -11.28
CA ASP A 65 11.65 -9.78 -12.46
C ASP A 65 10.34 -10.51 -12.10
N LYS A 66 10.29 -11.20 -10.95
CA LYS A 66 9.06 -11.82 -10.45
C LYS A 66 8.01 -10.80 -10.06
N GLU A 67 8.38 -9.76 -9.31
CA GLU A 67 7.46 -8.67 -8.98
C GLU A 67 6.92 -8.02 -10.25
N ARG A 68 7.79 -7.79 -11.24
CA ARG A 68 7.39 -7.24 -12.53
C ARG A 68 6.42 -8.16 -13.28
N GLU A 69 6.66 -9.47 -13.34
CA GLU A 69 5.71 -10.42 -13.93
C GLU A 69 4.35 -10.41 -13.21
N GLU A 70 4.34 -10.30 -11.88
CA GLU A 70 3.10 -10.17 -11.10
C GLU A 70 2.35 -8.87 -11.41
N PHE A 71 3.07 -7.73 -11.49
CA PHE A 71 2.46 -6.45 -11.89
C PHE A 71 1.97 -6.47 -13.34
N GLU A 72 2.65 -7.17 -14.25
CA GLU A 72 2.23 -7.30 -15.64
C GLU A 72 0.93 -8.07 -15.79
N LYS A 73 0.68 -9.09 -14.94
CA LYS A 73 -0.60 -9.79 -14.87
C LYS A 73 -1.76 -8.90 -14.44
N LEU A 74 -1.50 -7.80 -13.74
CA LEU A 74 -2.52 -6.83 -13.30
C LEU A 74 -2.84 -5.77 -14.36
N ILE A 75 -2.04 -5.64 -15.43
CA ILE A 75 -2.26 -4.64 -16.49
C ILE A 75 -3.63 -4.83 -17.17
N PRO A 76 -4.07 -6.03 -17.59
CA PRO A 76 -5.38 -6.20 -18.20
C PRO A 76 -6.53 -5.74 -17.30
N HIS A 77 -6.38 -5.93 -15.98
CA HIS A 77 -7.37 -5.50 -15.01
C HIS A 77 -7.39 -3.97 -14.86
N LEU A 78 -6.22 -3.33 -14.80
CA LEU A 78 -6.09 -1.87 -14.85
C LEU A 78 -6.72 -1.28 -16.12
N LEU A 79 -6.47 -1.88 -17.28
CA LEU A 79 -7.04 -1.39 -18.55
C LEU A 79 -8.56 -1.54 -18.58
N ASN A 80 -9.12 -2.59 -17.99
CA ASN A 80 -10.56 -2.75 -17.85
C ASN A 80 -11.17 -1.69 -16.92
N ILE A 81 -10.48 -1.34 -15.83
CA ILE A 81 -10.88 -0.24 -14.94
C ILE A 81 -10.81 1.10 -15.66
N ALA A 82 -9.72 1.36 -16.38
CA ALA A 82 -9.57 2.58 -17.16
C ALA A 82 -10.70 2.73 -18.18
N ARG A 83 -11.12 1.63 -18.83
CA ARG A 83 -12.28 1.64 -19.73
C ARG A 83 -13.59 2.00 -19.01
N LYS A 84 -13.82 1.44 -17.82
CA LYS A 84 -15.03 1.76 -17.02
C LYS A 84 -15.06 3.19 -16.49
N LEU A 85 -13.89 3.78 -16.28
CA LEU A 85 -13.72 5.15 -15.79
C LEU A 85 -13.42 6.15 -16.92
N HIS A 86 -13.84 5.85 -18.15
CA HIS A 86 -13.71 6.73 -19.32
C HIS A 86 -12.27 7.22 -19.59
N GLY A 87 -11.30 6.38 -19.26
CA GLY A 87 -9.87 6.60 -19.45
C GLY A 87 -9.18 7.44 -18.37
N VAL A 88 -9.89 7.90 -17.33
CA VAL A 88 -9.28 8.70 -16.24
C VAL A 88 -9.20 7.87 -14.97
N VAL A 89 -8.00 7.67 -14.44
CA VAL A 89 -7.77 6.82 -13.26
C VAL A 89 -6.88 7.54 -12.26
N SER A 90 -7.37 7.67 -11.01
CA SER A 90 -6.56 8.08 -9.86
C SER A 90 -6.02 6.88 -9.07
N GLU A 91 -4.98 7.11 -8.27
CA GLU A 91 -4.48 6.09 -7.32
C GLU A 91 -5.63 5.60 -6.41
N VAL A 92 -6.50 6.51 -5.95
CA VAL A 92 -7.61 6.23 -5.04
C VAL A 92 -8.69 5.37 -5.69
N GLU A 93 -9.07 5.66 -6.93
CA GLU A 93 -10.01 4.81 -7.69
C GLU A 93 -9.46 3.42 -7.94
N LEU A 94 -8.17 3.33 -8.25
CA LEU A 94 -7.53 2.04 -8.52
C LEU A 94 -7.52 1.19 -7.26
N VAL A 95 -7.14 1.77 -6.12
CA VAL A 95 -7.23 1.11 -4.81
C VAL A 95 -8.66 0.68 -4.50
N ALA A 96 -9.64 1.56 -4.69
CA ALA A 96 -11.04 1.24 -4.40
C ALA A 96 -11.63 0.16 -5.31
N SER A 97 -11.18 0.09 -6.56
CA SER A 97 -11.68 -0.86 -7.57
C SER A 97 -11.03 -2.24 -7.46
N THR A 98 -9.79 -2.31 -6.94
CA THR A 98 -8.98 -3.55 -6.93
C THR A 98 -8.67 -4.08 -5.54
N GLY A 99 -8.80 -3.26 -4.49
CA GLY A 99 -8.42 -3.61 -3.13
C GLY A 99 -6.91 -3.75 -2.91
N ILE A 100 -6.07 -3.33 -3.87
CA ILE A 100 -4.61 -3.34 -3.70
C ILE A 100 -4.15 -2.17 -2.83
N SER A 101 -2.97 -2.28 -2.21
CA SER A 101 -2.38 -1.18 -1.45
C SER A 101 -2.05 0.03 -2.34
N LEU A 102 -2.01 1.22 -1.75
CA LEU A 102 -1.67 2.46 -2.46
C LEU A 102 -0.31 2.38 -3.16
N ASP A 103 0.70 1.79 -2.51
CA ASP A 103 2.03 1.62 -3.11
C ASP A 103 2.01 0.69 -4.33
N LYS A 104 1.20 -0.38 -4.28
CA LYS A 104 1.00 -1.27 -5.42
C LYS A 104 0.24 -0.57 -6.55
N ALA A 105 -0.80 0.20 -6.22
CA ALA A 105 -1.54 1.01 -7.19
C ALA A 105 -0.64 2.03 -7.90
N ARG A 106 0.17 2.77 -7.13
CA ARG A 106 1.16 3.71 -7.65
C ARG A 106 2.18 3.02 -8.55
N SER A 107 2.73 1.90 -8.10
CA SER A 107 3.71 1.12 -8.88
C SER A 107 3.12 0.62 -10.20
N LEU A 108 1.87 0.15 -10.18
CA LEU A 108 1.16 -0.33 -11.37
C LEU A 108 0.87 0.81 -12.36
N LEU A 109 0.42 1.97 -11.88
CA LEU A 109 0.19 3.15 -12.71
C LEU A 109 1.50 3.68 -13.30
N GLU A 110 2.58 3.71 -12.52
CA GLU A 110 3.91 4.08 -13.00
C GLU A 110 4.47 3.09 -14.03
N LEU A 111 4.22 1.79 -13.86
CA LEU A 111 4.55 0.78 -14.87
C LEU A 111 3.76 1.00 -16.16
N SER A 112 2.45 1.27 -16.07
CA SER A 112 1.61 1.58 -17.22
C SER A 112 2.11 2.80 -18.00
N ARG A 113 2.54 3.84 -17.28
CA ARG A 113 3.15 5.06 -17.84
C ARG A 113 4.45 4.75 -18.57
N LYS A 114 5.34 3.98 -17.96
CA LYS A 114 6.62 3.56 -18.57
C LYS A 114 6.42 2.72 -19.83
N LYS A 115 5.32 1.95 -19.91
CA LYS A 115 4.91 1.20 -21.10
C LYS A 115 4.21 2.06 -22.16
N GLY A 116 3.99 3.35 -21.91
CA GLY A 116 3.33 4.26 -22.84
C GLY A 116 1.80 4.13 -22.89
N LEU A 117 1.20 3.36 -21.97
CA LEU A 117 -0.26 3.12 -21.94
C LEU A 117 -1.03 4.30 -21.34
N SER A 118 -0.38 5.10 -20.50
CA SER A 118 -1.00 6.23 -19.82
C SER A 118 -0.08 7.45 -19.74
N LYS A 119 -0.69 8.62 -19.56
CA LYS A 119 -0.04 9.91 -19.30
C LYS A 119 -0.41 10.41 -17.91
N ARG A 120 0.55 10.98 -17.20
CA ARG A 120 0.35 11.47 -15.84
C ARG A 120 0.12 12.98 -15.82
N TYR A 121 -0.91 13.41 -15.12
CA TYR A 121 -1.30 14.80 -14.93
C TYR A 121 -1.45 15.11 -13.44
N LYS A 122 -1.40 16.39 -13.11
CA LYS A 122 -1.66 16.89 -11.75
C LYS A 122 -2.94 17.71 -11.77
N VAL A 123 -3.94 17.26 -11.03
CA VAL A 123 -5.27 17.88 -10.93
C VAL A 123 -5.53 18.15 -9.46
N ASP A 124 -5.77 19.41 -9.08
CA ASP A 124 -5.96 19.85 -7.68
C ASP A 124 -4.91 19.28 -6.71
N GLY A 125 -3.65 19.26 -7.14
CA GLY A 125 -2.54 18.74 -6.33
C GLY A 125 -2.36 17.21 -6.33
N ARG A 126 -3.30 16.46 -6.92
CA ARG A 126 -3.30 14.98 -6.96
C ARG A 126 -2.82 14.46 -8.31
N GLU A 127 -2.17 13.29 -8.30
CA GLU A 127 -1.77 12.61 -9.54
C GLU A 127 -2.96 11.84 -10.14
N VAL A 128 -3.20 12.06 -11.43
CA VAL A 128 -4.22 11.40 -12.22
C VAL A 128 -3.57 10.84 -13.48
N TYR A 129 -3.97 9.64 -13.88
CA TYR A 129 -3.44 8.92 -15.03
C TYR A 129 -4.51 8.84 -16.11
N LEU A 130 -4.21 9.41 -17.26
CA LEU A 130 -5.05 9.43 -18.44
C LEU A 130 -4.62 8.29 -19.37
N PHE A 131 -5.56 7.43 -19.77
CA PHE A 131 -5.43 6.37 -20.75
C PHE A 131 -6.15 6.78 -22.03
N PRO A 132 -5.46 7.42 -23.00
CA PRO A 132 -6.11 8.08 -24.13
C PRO A 132 -6.95 7.14 -25.00
N GLU A 133 -6.54 5.87 -25.10
CA GLU A 133 -7.26 4.86 -25.88
C GLU A 133 -8.66 4.54 -25.34
N TYR A 134 -8.93 4.86 -24.07
CA TYR A 134 -10.22 4.61 -23.43
C TYR A 134 -11.05 5.88 -23.22
N CYS A 135 -10.57 7.04 -23.66
CA CYS A 135 -11.33 8.29 -23.69
C CYS A 135 -12.21 8.34 -24.94
N ALA A 136 -13.10 7.36 -25.09
CA ALA A 136 -14.03 7.26 -26.21
C ALA A 136 -15.35 8.00 -25.90
N GLY A 137 -16.02 8.48 -26.94
CA GLY A 137 -17.28 9.21 -26.81
C GLY A 137 -17.13 10.61 -26.21
N SER A 138 -18.24 11.33 -26.13
CA SER A 138 -18.27 12.72 -25.66
C SER A 138 -17.94 12.82 -24.16
N GLU A 139 -18.31 11.81 -23.36
CA GLU A 139 -17.94 11.69 -21.95
C GLU A 139 -16.41 11.62 -21.77
N GLY A 140 -15.75 10.69 -22.46
CA GLY A 140 -14.31 10.50 -22.39
C GLY A 140 -13.52 11.70 -22.92
N GLN A 141 -13.99 12.34 -23.99
CA GLN A 141 -13.37 13.56 -24.52
C GLN A 141 -13.46 14.73 -23.54
N LEU A 142 -14.61 14.91 -22.88
CA LEU A 142 -14.75 15.95 -21.85
C LEU A 142 -13.82 15.71 -20.67
N LEU A 143 -13.77 14.48 -20.14
CA LEU A 143 -12.91 14.16 -19.01
C LEU A 143 -11.43 14.32 -19.36
N LYS A 144 -11.02 13.87 -20.56
CA LYS A 144 -9.67 14.11 -21.09
C LYS A 144 -9.33 15.60 -21.10
N TYR A 145 -10.22 16.43 -21.65
CA TYR A 145 -10.01 17.87 -21.72
C TYR A 145 -9.84 18.48 -20.32
N LEU A 146 -10.70 18.12 -19.37
CA LEU A 146 -10.62 18.63 -17.99
C LEU A 146 -9.32 18.20 -17.29
N VAL A 147 -8.86 16.96 -17.49
CA VAL A 147 -7.58 16.49 -16.94
C VAL A 147 -6.41 17.31 -17.51
N GLU A 148 -6.41 17.54 -18.83
CA GLU A 148 -5.37 18.33 -19.51
C GLU A 148 -5.38 19.82 -19.09
N LYS A 149 -6.55 20.35 -18.69
CA LYS A 149 -6.72 21.71 -18.15
C LYS A 149 -6.50 21.82 -16.64
N GLY A 150 -6.13 20.73 -15.97
CA GLY A 150 -5.79 20.75 -14.55
C GLY A 150 -6.98 20.59 -13.59
N GLY A 151 -8.16 20.22 -14.09
CA GLY A 151 -9.30 19.81 -13.27
C GLY A 151 -10.61 20.53 -13.52
N CYS A 152 -10.54 21.81 -13.87
CA CYS A 152 -11.71 22.67 -14.02
C CYS A 152 -11.57 23.53 -15.27
N SER A 153 -12.70 23.80 -15.94
CA SER A 153 -12.74 24.72 -17.09
C SER A 153 -14.07 25.46 -17.13
N LYS A 154 -14.06 26.63 -17.79
CA LYS A 154 -15.29 27.32 -18.18
C LYS A 154 -16.05 26.51 -19.20
N VAL A 155 -17.37 26.51 -19.10
CA VAL A 155 -18.21 25.77 -20.03
C VAL A 155 -18.06 26.32 -21.45
N GLU A 156 -17.93 27.64 -21.62
CA GLU A 156 -17.68 28.26 -22.91
C GLU A 156 -16.41 27.71 -23.58
N ASP A 157 -15.32 27.56 -22.81
CA ASP A 157 -14.05 27.02 -23.31
C ASP A 157 -14.19 25.54 -23.71
N VAL A 158 -14.99 24.78 -22.96
CA VAL A 158 -15.29 23.37 -23.26
C VAL A 158 -16.07 23.25 -24.56
N LEU A 159 -17.15 24.03 -24.72
CA LEU A 159 -17.99 24.02 -25.92
C LEU A 159 -17.17 24.34 -27.17
N LEU A 160 -16.30 25.35 -27.09
CA LEU A 160 -15.42 25.76 -28.17
C LEU A 160 -14.32 24.73 -28.47
N SER A 161 -13.69 24.17 -27.43
CA SER A 161 -12.54 23.28 -27.60
C SER A 161 -12.93 21.89 -28.09
N LEU A 162 -14.13 21.42 -27.74
CA LEU A 162 -14.64 20.11 -28.11
C LEU A 162 -15.60 20.16 -29.31
N ASP A 163 -15.84 21.35 -29.87
CA ASP A 163 -16.79 21.60 -30.95
C ASP A 163 -18.15 20.92 -30.67
N MET A 164 -18.67 21.15 -29.45
CA MET A 164 -19.88 20.49 -28.96
C MET A 164 -21.02 21.49 -28.75
N SER A 165 -22.24 21.06 -29.03
CA SER A 165 -23.42 21.89 -28.78
C SER A 165 -23.73 21.98 -27.28
N LEU A 166 -24.45 23.04 -26.87
CA LEU A 166 -24.88 23.19 -25.48
C LEU A 166 -25.83 22.07 -25.03
N SER A 167 -26.64 21.52 -25.94
CA SER A 167 -27.50 20.36 -25.65
C SER A 167 -26.68 19.11 -25.38
N ASP A 168 -25.70 18.80 -26.23
CA ASP A 168 -24.85 17.61 -26.06
C ASP A 168 -24.01 17.72 -24.79
N TYR A 169 -23.50 18.92 -24.50
CA TYR A 169 -22.81 19.20 -23.24
C TYR A 169 -23.70 18.90 -22.03
N LYS A 170 -24.94 19.38 -22.02
CA LYS A 170 -25.88 19.16 -20.92
C LYS A 170 -26.16 17.68 -20.71
N ASP A 171 -26.33 16.92 -21.79
CA ASP A 171 -26.57 15.47 -21.71
C ASP A 171 -25.35 14.72 -21.17
N VAL A 172 -24.15 15.05 -21.66
CA VAL A 172 -22.88 14.47 -21.20
C VAL A 172 -22.63 14.79 -19.73
N VAL A 173 -22.74 16.06 -19.34
CA VAL A 173 -22.50 16.49 -17.95
C VAL A 173 -23.55 15.92 -17.00
N LYS A 174 -24.80 15.79 -17.44
CA LYS A 174 -25.84 15.13 -16.63
C LYS A 174 -25.45 13.69 -16.30
N LYS A 175 -25.05 12.89 -17.31
CA LYS A 175 -24.59 11.51 -17.08
C LYS A 175 -23.38 11.46 -16.13
N LEU A 176 -22.36 12.28 -16.38
CA LEU A 176 -21.14 12.29 -15.57
C LEU A 176 -21.38 12.80 -14.13
N LYS A 177 -22.37 13.68 -13.93
CA LYS A 177 -22.82 14.09 -12.58
C LYS A 177 -23.54 12.95 -11.87
N ASP A 178 -24.41 12.23 -12.57
CA ASP A 178 -25.14 11.08 -12.02
C ASP A 178 -24.16 9.95 -11.64
N GLU A 179 -23.06 9.78 -12.38
CA GLU A 179 -21.93 8.91 -12.05
C GLU A 179 -21.02 9.46 -10.93
N GLY A 180 -21.20 10.74 -10.55
CA GLY A 180 -20.42 11.39 -9.50
C GLY A 180 -18.99 11.77 -9.90
N VAL A 181 -18.69 11.84 -11.21
CA VAL A 181 -17.35 12.07 -11.77
C VAL A 181 -17.07 13.56 -11.96
N VAL A 182 -18.09 14.38 -12.21
CA VAL A 182 -17.96 15.84 -12.38
C VAL A 182 -18.95 16.60 -11.51
N TYR A 183 -18.68 17.88 -11.29
CA TYR A 183 -19.62 18.82 -10.69
C TYR A 183 -19.54 20.16 -11.41
N GLU A 184 -20.62 20.93 -11.32
CA GLU A 184 -20.64 22.30 -11.82
C GLU A 184 -20.60 23.30 -10.67
N LYS A 185 -19.91 24.41 -10.88
CA LYS A 185 -19.81 25.51 -9.92
C LYS A 185 -20.19 26.80 -10.63
N HIS A 186 -21.16 27.52 -10.06
CA HIS A 186 -21.44 28.90 -10.44
C HIS A 186 -20.76 29.81 -9.43
N THR A 187 -19.82 30.64 -9.89
CA THR A 187 -19.14 31.61 -9.02
C THR A 187 -19.90 32.94 -8.98
N THR A 188 -19.57 33.80 -8.02
CA THR A 188 -20.16 35.13 -7.84
C THR A 188 -19.90 36.11 -8.98
N MET A 189 -19.08 35.73 -9.98
CA MET A 189 -18.76 36.53 -11.18
C MET A 189 -19.29 35.89 -12.47
N GLU A 190 -20.46 35.26 -12.45
CA GLU A 190 -21.11 34.65 -13.64
C GLU A 190 -20.32 33.54 -14.36
N GLU A 191 -19.17 33.11 -13.83
CA GLU A 191 -18.44 32.01 -14.46
C GLU A 191 -19.10 30.66 -14.14
N TRP A 192 -19.65 30.04 -15.18
CA TRP A 192 -20.14 28.67 -15.15
C TRP A 192 -18.96 27.73 -15.41
N LEU A 193 -18.55 27.01 -14.36
CA LEU A 193 -17.42 26.09 -14.40
C LEU A 193 -17.90 24.65 -14.31
N VAL A 194 -17.23 23.77 -15.04
CA VAL A 194 -17.31 22.31 -14.87
C VAL A 194 -15.98 21.79 -14.37
N CYS A 195 -16.02 20.94 -13.35
CA CYS A 195 -14.87 20.46 -12.63
C CYS A 195 -14.91 18.94 -12.44
N LEU A 196 -13.74 18.30 -12.51
CA LEU A 196 -13.54 16.91 -12.13
C LEU A 196 -13.74 16.76 -10.62
N LYS A 197 -14.51 15.75 -10.25
CA LYS A 197 -14.69 15.33 -8.86
C LYS A 197 -13.76 14.16 -8.59
N LEU A 198 -12.53 14.48 -8.16
CA LEU A 198 -11.60 13.42 -7.79
C LEU A 198 -12.02 12.75 -6.49
N PRO A 199 -12.10 11.41 -6.44
CA PRO A 199 -12.41 10.70 -5.23
C PRO A 199 -11.39 11.04 -4.15
N THR A 200 -11.92 11.45 -3.00
CA THR A 200 -11.16 11.52 -1.74
C THR A 200 -11.24 10.16 -1.06
N LEU A 201 -10.17 9.73 -0.40
CA LEU A 201 -10.12 8.47 0.38
C LEU A 201 -11.31 8.30 1.36
N GLY A 202 -11.98 9.39 1.77
CA GLY A 202 -13.19 9.37 2.60
C GLY A 202 -14.55 9.33 1.88
N LYS A 203 -14.64 9.43 0.55
CA LYS A 203 -15.91 9.54 -0.22
C LYS A 203 -15.99 8.66 -1.47
N VAL A 204 -15.32 7.51 -1.51
CA VAL A 204 -15.61 6.54 -2.57
C VAL A 204 -16.92 5.82 -2.22
N ALA A 205 -17.99 6.18 -2.92
CA ALA A 205 -19.23 5.40 -2.87
C ALA A 205 -18.94 3.99 -3.39
N LYS A 206 -19.42 2.98 -2.66
CA LYS A 206 -19.28 1.57 -3.02
C LYS A 206 -19.68 1.34 -4.49
N PRO A 207 -19.02 0.43 -5.22
CA PRO A 207 -19.67 -0.17 -6.37
C PRO A 207 -20.99 -0.80 -5.92
N LYS A 208 -22.08 -0.58 -6.66
CA LYS A 208 -23.27 -1.43 -6.57
C LYS A 208 -22.83 -2.81 -7.02
N VAL A 209 -22.47 -3.66 -6.07
CA VAL A 209 -22.23 -5.07 -6.31
C VAL A 209 -23.60 -5.72 -6.41
N ASP A 210 -23.95 -6.19 -7.60
CA ASP A 210 -25.17 -6.98 -7.82
C ASP A 210 -25.18 -8.18 -6.87
N ALA A 211 -26.32 -8.41 -6.24
CA ALA A 211 -26.51 -9.36 -5.14
C ALA A 211 -26.08 -10.80 -5.47
N GLU A 212 -26.00 -11.17 -6.74
CA GLU A 212 -25.54 -12.49 -7.18
C GLU A 212 -24.02 -12.69 -7.04
N THR A 213 -23.22 -11.62 -7.03
CA THR A 213 -21.75 -11.75 -6.82
C THR A 213 -21.40 -11.88 -5.33
N ALA A 214 -22.26 -11.40 -4.44
CA ALA A 214 -22.05 -11.48 -2.98
C ALA A 214 -22.13 -12.91 -2.43
N ALA A 215 -22.82 -13.82 -3.14
CA ALA A 215 -22.98 -15.21 -2.69
C ALA A 215 -21.73 -16.08 -2.89
N ALA A 216 -20.76 -15.65 -3.71
CA ALA A 216 -19.61 -16.48 -4.07
C ALA A 216 -18.28 -16.13 -3.35
N HIS A 217 -18.22 -15.05 -2.55
CA HIS A 217 -16.95 -14.56 -1.98
C HIS A 217 -16.89 -14.41 -0.45
N VAL A 218 -17.90 -14.86 0.30
CA VAL A 218 -17.82 -14.88 1.78
C VAL A 218 -17.27 -16.22 2.27
N ARG A 219 -15.98 -16.41 2.03
CA ARG A 219 -15.11 -17.21 2.92
C ARG A 219 -13.84 -16.41 3.26
N LEU A 220 -13.99 -15.12 3.55
CA LEU A 220 -13.00 -14.47 4.41
C LEU A 220 -13.21 -15.09 5.79
N VAL A 221 -12.31 -15.96 6.22
CA VAL A 221 -12.11 -16.29 7.62
C VAL A 221 -10.90 -15.47 8.04
N GLY A 222 -11.15 -14.24 8.52
CA GLY A 222 -10.11 -13.44 9.15
C GLY A 222 -9.54 -14.24 10.33
N LYS A 223 -8.23 -14.17 10.52
CA LYS A 223 -7.56 -14.88 11.61
C LYS A 223 -8.22 -14.55 12.95
N LEU A 224 -8.40 -15.59 13.76
CA LEU A 224 -8.90 -15.47 15.12
C LEU A 224 -7.71 -15.18 16.04
N VAL A 225 -7.91 -14.25 16.96
CA VAL A 225 -6.94 -13.87 17.99
C VAL A 225 -7.60 -14.07 19.33
N ARG A 226 -6.93 -14.82 20.20
CA ARG A 226 -7.26 -14.90 21.61
C ARG A 226 -6.64 -13.69 22.30
N VAL A 227 -7.48 -12.89 22.94
CA VAL A 227 -7.10 -11.73 23.75
C VAL A 227 -7.28 -12.11 25.22
N LYS A 228 -6.22 -12.03 26.02
CA LYS A 228 -6.27 -12.26 27.47
C LYS A 228 -5.89 -10.99 28.22
N VAL A 229 -6.70 -10.64 29.22
CA VAL A 229 -6.53 -9.44 30.05
C VAL A 229 -6.87 -9.83 31.48
N ASP A 230 -5.89 -9.77 32.39
CA ASP A 230 -6.06 -10.02 33.83
C ASP A 230 -6.93 -11.25 34.20
N GLY A 231 -6.79 -12.35 33.44
CA GLY A 231 -7.53 -13.61 33.66
C GLY A 231 -8.85 -13.73 32.91
N GLU A 232 -9.34 -12.68 32.27
CA GLU A 232 -10.44 -12.75 31.30
C GLU A 232 -9.89 -13.04 29.90
N GLU A 233 -10.59 -13.87 29.12
CA GLU A 233 -10.20 -14.16 27.74
C GLU A 233 -11.35 -14.10 26.74
N GLY A 234 -11.03 -13.68 25.52
CA GLY A 234 -11.96 -13.59 24.41
C GLY A 234 -11.31 -13.94 23.09
N ILE A 235 -12.07 -14.57 22.19
CA ILE A 235 -11.64 -14.83 20.82
C ILE A 235 -12.28 -13.78 19.92
N HIS A 236 -11.43 -13.05 19.21
CA HIS A 236 -11.83 -11.94 18.36
C HIS A 236 -11.24 -12.12 16.97
N ARG A 237 -12.03 -11.72 15.98
CA ARG A 237 -11.61 -11.77 14.59
C ARG A 237 -10.91 -10.47 14.23
N ILE A 238 -9.76 -10.59 13.56
CA ILE A 238 -9.08 -9.43 12.97
C ILE A 238 -9.87 -8.91 11.76
N PRO A 239 -9.91 -7.58 11.53
CA PRO A 239 -9.29 -6.53 12.34
C PRO A 239 -10.16 -6.07 13.52
N PHE A 240 -9.51 -5.71 14.62
CA PHE A 240 -10.18 -5.10 15.78
C PHE A 240 -9.29 -4.06 16.46
N ALA A 241 -9.91 -3.18 17.24
CA ALA A 241 -9.22 -2.14 18.00
C ALA A 241 -9.39 -2.38 19.50
N LEU A 242 -8.30 -2.29 20.25
CA LEU A 242 -8.30 -2.25 21.71
C LEU A 242 -8.37 -0.79 22.14
N GLY A 243 -9.16 -0.49 23.16
CA GLY A 243 -9.28 0.89 23.67
C GLY A 243 -9.99 0.99 25.00
N ARG A 244 -10.33 2.22 25.40
CA ARG A 244 -11.04 2.51 26.64
C ARG A 244 -12.45 3.01 26.37
N SER A 245 -13.45 2.47 27.08
CA SER A 245 -14.82 3.02 27.12
C SER A 245 -15.33 3.01 28.56
N GLY A 246 -15.84 4.14 29.06
CA GLY A 246 -16.35 4.21 30.44
C GLY A 246 -15.35 3.81 31.53
N GLY A 247 -14.05 3.93 31.26
CA GLY A 247 -12.98 3.52 32.19
C GLY A 247 -12.65 2.02 32.18
N ARG A 248 -13.27 1.23 31.29
CA ARG A 248 -12.96 -0.19 31.08
C ARG A 248 -12.19 -0.40 29.77
N LEU A 249 -11.38 -1.46 29.74
CA LEU A 249 -10.77 -1.93 28.50
C LEU A 249 -11.85 -2.58 27.62
N VAL A 250 -11.89 -2.22 26.35
CA VAL A 250 -12.86 -2.72 25.38
C VAL A 250 -12.20 -3.14 24.08
N ILE A 251 -12.83 -4.09 23.40
CA ILE A 251 -12.56 -4.42 22.00
C ILE A 251 -13.67 -3.82 21.15
N ARG A 252 -13.24 -3.16 20.09
CA ARG A 252 -14.12 -2.56 19.09
C ARG A 252 -13.93 -3.22 17.75
N GLU A 253 -15.04 -3.41 17.06
CA GLU A 253 -15.07 -3.89 15.69
C GLU A 253 -14.57 -2.79 14.76
N VAL A 254 -13.59 -3.13 13.93
CA VAL A 254 -13.04 -2.21 12.94
C VAL A 254 -13.55 -2.65 11.57
N PRO A 255 -14.40 -1.83 10.91
CA PRO A 255 -15.09 -2.24 9.69
C PRO A 255 -14.21 -2.15 8.43
N PHE A 256 -12.93 -1.80 8.55
CA PHE A 256 -12.01 -1.60 7.45
C PHE A 256 -10.72 -2.40 7.65
N THR A 257 -10.10 -2.84 6.54
CA THR A 257 -8.74 -3.43 6.51
C THR A 257 -7.69 -2.43 6.02
N ASP A 258 -8.06 -1.15 5.87
CA ASP A 258 -7.16 -0.07 5.44
C ASP A 258 -6.54 0.62 6.66
N VAL A 259 -5.24 0.36 6.87
CA VAL A 259 -4.40 0.93 7.93
C VAL A 259 -4.57 2.45 8.06
N ALA A 260 -4.51 3.17 6.93
CA ALA A 260 -4.51 4.64 6.93
C ALA A 260 -5.88 5.19 7.39
N ARG A 261 -6.96 4.54 6.95
CA ARG A 261 -8.32 4.91 7.34
C ARG A 261 -8.58 4.62 8.82
N ILE A 262 -8.11 3.48 9.33
CA ILE A 262 -8.31 3.12 10.74
C ILE A 262 -7.54 4.08 11.64
N VAL A 263 -6.29 4.41 11.30
CA VAL A 263 -5.49 5.38 12.06
C VAL A 263 -6.15 6.76 12.05
N SER A 264 -6.64 7.23 10.90
CA SER A 264 -7.35 8.52 10.78
C SER A 264 -8.63 8.55 11.62
N GLU A 265 -9.48 7.53 11.49
CA GLU A 265 -10.78 7.50 12.16
C GLU A 265 -10.67 7.21 13.67
N ALA A 266 -9.73 6.36 14.09
CA ALA A 266 -9.42 6.14 15.50
C ALA A 266 -8.81 7.37 16.18
N SER A 267 -8.09 8.21 15.41
CA SER A 267 -7.55 9.47 15.92
C SER A 267 -8.63 10.54 16.06
N GLU A 268 -9.51 10.68 15.07
CA GLU A 268 -10.53 11.73 15.01
C GLU A 268 -11.77 11.41 15.84
N ASN A 269 -12.30 10.19 15.75
CA ASN A 269 -13.52 9.77 16.45
C ASN A 269 -13.46 8.30 16.92
N PRO A 270 -12.64 7.99 17.94
CA PRO A 270 -12.47 6.62 18.45
C PRO A 270 -13.75 5.95 19.01
N GLU A 271 -14.82 6.71 19.22
CA GLU A 271 -16.12 6.19 19.67
C GLU A 271 -17.04 5.79 18.49
N SER A 272 -16.64 6.06 17.24
CA SER A 272 -17.38 5.62 16.05
C SER A 272 -17.39 4.09 15.91
N PHE A 273 -16.37 3.41 16.45
CA PHE A 273 -16.27 1.96 16.38
C PHE A 273 -17.16 1.29 17.44
N ARG A 274 -17.96 0.32 16.98
CA ARG A 274 -18.86 -0.46 17.83
C ARG A 274 -18.06 -1.28 18.83
N VAL A 275 -18.40 -1.16 20.12
CA VAL A 275 -17.88 -2.04 21.16
C VAL A 275 -18.49 -3.43 21.00
N VAL A 276 -17.64 -4.44 20.83
CA VAL A 276 -18.04 -5.85 20.75
C VAL A 276 -17.70 -6.63 22.01
N ARG A 277 -16.79 -6.11 22.84
CA ARG A 277 -16.50 -6.68 24.16
C ARG A 277 -16.02 -5.60 25.12
N SER A 278 -16.41 -5.75 26.39
CA SER A 278 -15.83 -5.02 27.52
C SER A 278 -15.23 -6.03 28.48
N PHE A 279 -14.01 -5.77 28.94
CA PHE A 279 -13.39 -6.47 30.06
C PHE A 279 -13.73 -5.76 31.37
N ASN A 280 -13.75 -6.46 32.51
CA ASN A 280 -13.93 -5.80 33.81
C ASN A 280 -12.66 -5.08 34.31
N THR A 281 -11.54 -5.20 33.59
CA THR A 281 -10.32 -4.43 33.85
C THR A 281 -10.55 -2.93 33.67
N HIS A 282 -10.30 -2.19 34.74
CA HIS A 282 -10.32 -0.73 34.73
C HIS A 282 -8.96 -0.17 34.31
N VAL A 283 -8.96 0.74 33.34
CA VAL A 283 -7.75 1.39 32.80
C VAL A 283 -7.77 2.90 33.06
N ASN A 284 -6.60 3.48 33.31
CA ASN A 284 -6.45 4.87 33.76
C ASN A 284 -6.93 5.90 32.69
N ARG A 285 -7.26 7.13 33.09
CA ARG A 285 -7.74 8.19 32.18
C ARG A 285 -6.68 8.67 31.17
N ASN A 286 -5.39 8.48 31.48
CA ASN A 286 -4.27 8.79 30.59
C ASN A 286 -4.11 7.76 29.45
N VAL A 287 -4.89 6.69 29.50
CA VAL A 287 -4.93 5.60 28.54
C VAL A 287 -6.00 6.02 27.52
N SER A 288 -5.55 6.25 26.27
CA SER A 288 -6.31 6.85 25.18
C SER A 288 -7.63 6.14 24.85
N ARG A 289 -8.50 6.74 24.01
CA ARG A 289 -9.80 6.15 23.66
C ARG A 289 -9.64 4.86 22.81
N VAL A 290 -8.58 4.75 22.01
CA VAL A 290 -8.12 3.54 21.29
C VAL A 290 -6.60 3.39 21.46
N HIS A 291 -6.16 2.24 21.95
CA HIS A 291 -4.76 1.91 22.21
C HIS A 291 -4.06 1.42 20.95
N LEU A 292 -4.68 0.47 20.27
CA LEU A 292 -4.00 -0.33 19.27
C LEU A 292 -5.00 -0.96 18.34
N VAL A 293 -4.65 -0.98 17.06
CA VAL A 293 -5.39 -1.74 16.05
C VAL A 293 -4.58 -2.99 15.76
N VAL A 294 -5.25 -4.14 15.81
CA VAL A 294 -4.68 -5.43 15.46
C VAL A 294 -5.15 -5.79 14.05
N MET A 295 -4.19 -6.01 13.16
CA MET A 295 -4.41 -6.30 11.74
C MET A 295 -3.71 -7.59 11.32
N GLU A 296 -4.10 -8.12 10.16
CA GLU A 296 -3.48 -9.30 9.56
C GLU A 296 -2.43 -8.86 8.54
N SER A 297 -1.24 -9.44 8.61
CA SER A 297 -0.27 -9.44 7.52
C SER A 297 -0.13 -10.84 6.91
N GLY A 298 0.51 -10.91 5.75
CA GLY A 298 0.81 -12.16 5.06
C GLY A 298 1.65 -13.15 5.88
N ARG A 299 2.21 -12.73 7.03
CA ARG A 299 3.08 -13.54 7.89
C ARG A 299 2.69 -13.52 9.39
N GLY A 300 1.80 -12.66 9.86
CA GLY A 300 1.41 -12.60 11.28
C GLY A 300 0.37 -11.53 11.62
N MET A 301 0.36 -11.11 12.89
CA MET A 301 -0.37 -9.92 13.32
C MET A 301 0.47 -8.66 13.15
N VAL A 302 -0.18 -7.56 12.80
CA VAL A 302 0.40 -6.23 12.77
C VAL A 302 -0.29 -5.38 13.82
N LEU A 303 0.52 -4.69 14.63
CA LEU A 303 0.05 -3.77 15.65
C LEU A 303 0.27 -2.34 15.16
N LEU A 304 -0.81 -1.56 15.18
CA LEU A 304 -0.78 -0.15 14.81
C LEU A 304 -1.14 0.72 16.00
N ASP A 305 -0.20 1.58 16.38
CA ASP A 305 -0.45 2.59 17.39
C ASP A 305 -1.24 3.76 16.81
N THR A 306 -2.30 4.14 17.51
CA THR A 306 -3.11 5.31 17.15
C THR A 306 -3.01 6.44 18.16
N SER A 307 -2.44 6.24 19.37
CA SER A 307 -2.37 7.31 20.39
C SER A 307 -1.56 7.04 21.68
N LEU A 308 -0.62 6.09 21.75
CA LEU A 308 0.01 5.71 23.02
C LEU A 308 1.36 6.40 23.31
N HIS A 309 1.38 7.22 24.35
CA HIS A 309 2.62 7.58 25.05
C HIS A 309 2.82 6.63 26.24
N GLY A 310 3.96 5.91 26.28
CA GLY A 310 4.39 5.16 27.47
C GLY A 310 4.13 3.66 27.49
N SER A 311 3.37 3.12 26.53
CA SER A 311 3.11 1.67 26.44
C SER A 311 4.30 0.89 25.88
N ARG A 312 4.39 -0.39 26.25
CA ARG A 312 5.44 -1.30 25.76
C ARG A 312 4.81 -2.50 25.07
N VAL A 313 5.40 -2.88 23.95
CA VAL A 313 5.01 -4.04 23.15
C VAL A 313 6.17 -5.02 23.14
N GLU A 314 5.91 -6.28 23.46
CA GLU A 314 6.86 -7.37 23.37
C GLU A 314 6.36 -8.36 22.31
N GLY A 315 7.04 -8.34 21.16
CA GLY A 315 6.75 -9.21 20.02
C GLY A 315 7.99 -9.97 19.55
N ALA A 316 7.91 -10.57 18.35
CA ALA A 316 8.99 -11.36 17.77
C ALA A 316 10.34 -10.61 17.65
N GLY A 317 10.31 -9.28 17.48
CA GLY A 317 11.47 -8.40 17.42
C GLY A 317 12.01 -7.90 18.77
N GLY A 318 11.53 -8.45 19.89
CA GLY A 318 11.88 -8.02 21.26
C GLY A 318 10.95 -6.96 21.84
N LYS A 319 11.31 -6.44 23.02
CA LYS A 319 10.52 -5.41 23.72
C LYS A 319 10.80 -4.02 23.15
N ARG A 320 9.76 -3.36 22.66
CA ARG A 320 9.81 -2.00 22.08
C ARG A 320 8.89 -1.06 22.86
N HIS A 321 9.27 0.21 22.89
CA HIS A 321 8.46 1.28 23.48
C HIS A 321 7.69 2.00 22.37
N LEU A 322 6.40 2.26 22.58
CA LEU A 322 5.58 2.95 21.59
C LEU A 322 5.89 4.46 21.58
N PRO A 323 6.18 5.06 20.41
CA PRO A 323 6.43 6.49 20.29
C PRO A 323 5.12 7.28 20.47
N GLY A 324 5.09 8.23 21.40
CA GLY A 324 3.88 9.01 21.66
C GLY A 324 3.61 10.06 20.58
N GLY A 325 2.35 10.13 20.13
CA GLY A 325 1.78 11.29 19.40
C GLY A 325 2.12 11.36 17.90
N ARG A 326 1.08 11.26 17.06
CA ARG A 326 1.04 11.47 15.59
C ARG A 326 1.95 10.62 14.70
N SER A 327 2.89 9.87 15.26
CA SER A 327 3.64 8.85 14.51
C SER A 327 2.85 7.54 14.50
N GLY A 328 2.40 7.10 13.33
CA GLY A 328 1.94 5.72 13.15
C GLY A 328 3.12 4.78 13.43
N PHE A 329 2.99 3.94 14.44
CA PHE A 329 3.94 2.85 14.71
C PHE A 329 3.32 1.56 14.19
N GLU A 330 4.03 0.88 13.30
CA GLU A 330 3.65 -0.41 12.73
C GLU A 330 4.69 -1.46 13.15
N GLU A 331 4.24 -2.50 13.85
CA GLU A 331 5.09 -3.62 14.26
C GLU A 331 4.45 -4.95 13.87
N GLU A 332 5.20 -5.77 13.14
CA GLU A 332 4.85 -7.16 12.90
C GLU A 332 5.24 -8.01 14.12
N VAL A 333 4.26 -8.61 14.78
CA VAL A 333 4.46 -9.34 16.05
C VAL A 333 4.31 -10.86 15.91
N GLY A 334 4.12 -11.36 14.69
CA GLY A 334 4.03 -12.80 14.44
C GLY A 334 2.79 -13.44 15.09
N GLU A 335 2.99 -14.56 15.79
CA GLU A 335 1.91 -15.37 16.38
C GLU A 335 1.49 -14.95 17.79
N LYS A 336 2.37 -14.30 18.55
CA LYS A 336 2.10 -13.89 19.94
C LYS A 336 2.71 -12.54 20.27
N CYS A 337 1.99 -11.76 21.06
CA CYS A 337 2.42 -10.45 21.52
C CYS A 337 1.88 -10.15 22.92
N ALA A 338 2.71 -9.53 23.77
CA ALA A 338 2.28 -8.93 25.03
C ALA A 338 2.34 -7.40 24.96
N ILE A 339 1.29 -6.74 25.44
CA ILE A 339 1.19 -5.29 25.53
C ILE A 339 1.09 -4.93 27.01
N GLU A 340 1.97 -4.05 27.47
CA GLU A 340 1.98 -3.48 28.81
C GLU A 340 1.54 -2.02 28.72
N LEU A 341 0.38 -1.71 29.27
CA LEU A 341 -0.18 -0.36 29.32
C LEU A 341 0.54 0.49 30.39
N PRO A 342 0.46 1.84 30.33
CA PRO A 342 1.19 2.72 31.25
C PRO A 342 0.80 2.56 32.74
N ASP A 343 -0.39 2.01 33.01
CA ASP A 343 -0.88 1.69 34.35
C ASP A 343 -0.50 0.27 34.82
N GLY A 344 0.27 -0.47 34.01
CA GLY A 344 0.76 -1.81 34.32
C GLY A 344 -0.18 -2.95 33.91
N THR A 345 -1.36 -2.64 33.34
CA THR A 345 -2.25 -3.66 32.78
C THR A 345 -1.58 -4.41 31.64
N LYS A 346 -1.67 -5.75 31.66
CA LYS A 346 -1.09 -6.62 30.63
C LYS A 346 -2.17 -7.21 29.73
N VAL A 347 -2.00 -7.03 28.43
CA VAL A 347 -2.85 -7.60 27.39
C VAL A 347 -2.02 -8.57 26.56
N LEU A 348 -2.43 -9.84 26.52
CA LEU A 348 -1.80 -10.87 25.68
C LEU A 348 -2.66 -11.12 24.43
N LEU A 349 -2.02 -11.11 23.27
CA LEU A 349 -2.60 -11.44 21.98
C LEU A 349 -1.96 -12.72 21.45
N GLU A 350 -2.76 -13.74 21.17
CA GLU A 350 -2.30 -15.01 20.60
C GLU A 350 -3.13 -15.37 19.36
N LEU A 351 -2.45 -15.60 18.25
CA LEU A 351 -3.09 -16.06 17.02
C LEU A 351 -3.61 -17.49 17.25
N VAL A 352 -4.89 -17.73 17.00
CA VAL A 352 -5.51 -19.04 17.13
C VAL A 352 -5.19 -19.83 15.87
N THR A 353 -4.16 -20.67 15.92
CA THR A 353 -3.90 -21.69 14.89
C THR A 353 -5.01 -22.73 14.95
N GLN A 354 -5.82 -22.85 13.90
CA GLN A 354 -6.71 -23.99 13.74
C GLN A 354 -5.82 -25.21 13.46
N SER A 355 -5.80 -26.15 14.40
CA SER A 355 -5.21 -27.48 14.24
C SER A 355 -6.06 -28.36 13.34
#